data_AF-A0A352XPJ7-F1
#
_entry.id   AF-A0A352XPJ7-F1
#
_cell.length_a   1.000
_cell.length_b   1.000
_cell.length_c   1.000
_cell.angle_alpha   90.00
_cell.angle_beta   90.00
_cell.angle_gamma   90.00
#
_symmetry.space_group_name_H-M   'P 1'
#
loop_
_entity.id
_entity.type
_entity.pdbx_description
1 polymer ?
#
loop_
_entity_poly.entity_id
_entity_poly.type
_entity_poly.pdbx_seq_one_letter_code
_entity_poly.pdbx_strand_id
1 'polypeptide(L)'
;MRFITSLLTLSQFVLGSLAMAAIDLVLPTENQRLFSGEPEKFYMYVDRYFDDKHTQPWEGGSYGYVRTSMRLGDQVIQTKFHEGIDIAPIKRDKAGNPLDLVCSIAEGKVAYISSISGRSNYGKYVVIEHNWDNSPVYSLYAHLADITCKLNDPVSKGAVLGRMGYTGEGITRVRAHVHLEIALKLSGRFSEWAPKQLNYHGNFNGMNLAGADVAGYFLAHKANPNLTFSQYLASYPAYYKV
;
A
#
# COMPACT_ATOMS: atom_id res chain seq x y z
N MET A 1 -39.67 -28.86 60.77
CA MET A 1 -38.52 -28.94 59.84
C MET A 1 -39.04 -28.66 58.42
N ARG A 2 -38.81 -27.47 57.88
CA ARG A 2 -39.09 -27.13 56.47
C ARG A 2 -37.74 -26.91 55.78
N PHE A 3 -37.39 -27.76 54.84
CA PHE A 3 -36.19 -27.60 54.02
C PHE A 3 -36.51 -26.63 52.88
N ILE A 4 -35.78 -25.52 52.83
CA ILE A 4 -35.79 -24.57 51.71
C ILE A 4 -34.63 -24.98 50.81
N THR A 5 -34.94 -25.52 49.64
CA THR A 5 -33.97 -25.78 48.57
C THR A 5 -33.80 -24.52 47.74
N SER A 6 -32.71 -23.78 47.97
CA SER A 6 -32.31 -22.67 47.09
C SER A 6 -31.73 -23.23 45.79
N LEU A 7 -32.41 -22.94 44.68
CA LEU A 7 -31.92 -23.22 43.33
C LEU A 7 -30.96 -22.09 42.93
N LEU A 8 -29.65 -22.36 42.86
CA LEU A 8 -28.70 -21.44 42.22
C LEU A 8 -28.86 -21.58 40.70
N THR A 9 -29.40 -20.56 40.05
CA THR A 9 -29.32 -20.39 38.59
C THR A 9 -27.94 -19.90 38.22
N LEU A 10 -27.13 -20.78 37.63
CA LEU A 10 -25.84 -20.45 37.04
C LEU A 10 -26.08 -19.74 35.70
N SER A 11 -25.97 -18.41 35.66
CA SER A 11 -26.02 -17.65 34.42
C SER A 11 -24.75 -17.90 33.61
N GLN A 12 -24.83 -18.71 32.55
CA GLN A 12 -23.76 -18.88 31.58
C GLN A 12 -23.59 -17.58 30.78
N PHE A 13 -22.51 -16.84 31.06
CA PHE A 13 -22.02 -15.83 30.14
C PHE A 13 -21.44 -16.54 28.91
N VAL A 14 -22.15 -16.48 27.79
CA VAL A 14 -21.59 -16.84 26.49
C VAL A 14 -20.66 -15.70 26.09
N LEU A 15 -19.35 -15.88 26.35
CA LEU A 15 -18.31 -15.10 25.71
C LEU A 15 -18.31 -15.48 24.23
N GLY A 16 -19.08 -14.76 23.42
CA GLY A 16 -18.95 -14.82 21.98
C GLY A 16 -17.55 -14.34 21.62
N SER A 17 -16.69 -15.25 21.17
CA SER A 17 -15.46 -14.86 20.47
C SER A 17 -15.89 -14.04 19.26
N LEU A 18 -15.59 -12.75 19.24
CA LEU A 18 -15.61 -11.97 18.01
C LEU A 18 -14.57 -12.61 17.09
N ALA A 19 -15.02 -13.50 16.21
CA ALA A 19 -14.21 -14.00 15.12
C ALA A 19 -13.79 -12.77 14.32
N MET A 20 -12.49 -12.49 14.28
CA MET A 20 -11.98 -11.40 13.44
C MET A 20 -12.31 -11.74 11.99
N ALA A 21 -12.96 -10.81 11.29
CA ALA A 21 -13.24 -10.99 9.88
C ALA A 21 -11.92 -11.23 9.14
N ALA A 22 -11.85 -12.29 8.34
CA ALA A 22 -10.68 -12.57 7.52
C ALA A 22 -10.45 -11.41 6.54
N ILE A 23 -9.19 -11.04 6.34
CA ILE A 23 -8.83 -9.96 5.43
C ILE A 23 -9.04 -10.46 4.00
N ASP A 24 -9.98 -9.87 3.27
CA ASP A 24 -10.26 -10.27 1.90
C ASP A 24 -9.49 -9.38 0.90
N LEU A 25 -8.40 -9.91 0.35
CA LEU A 25 -7.47 -9.17 -0.51
C LEU A 25 -7.71 -9.40 -2.01
N VAL A 26 -7.54 -8.34 -2.80
CA VAL A 26 -7.43 -8.37 -4.26
C VAL A 26 -6.29 -7.46 -4.72
N LEU A 27 -5.62 -7.80 -5.83
CA LEU A 27 -4.67 -6.87 -6.45
C LEU A 27 -5.40 -5.61 -6.94
N PRO A 28 -4.76 -4.44 -6.90
CA PRO A 28 -5.41 -3.17 -7.21
C PRO A 28 -5.66 -2.94 -8.71
N THR A 29 -5.22 -3.86 -9.57
CA THR A 29 -5.41 -3.82 -11.02
C THR A 29 -5.69 -5.22 -11.55
N GLU A 30 -6.04 -5.31 -12.84
CA GLU A 30 -6.16 -6.59 -13.54
C GLU A 30 -4.82 -7.31 -13.76
N ASN A 31 -3.68 -6.67 -13.49
CA ASN A 31 -2.38 -7.31 -13.61
C ASN A 31 -2.15 -8.35 -12.49
N GLN A 32 -2.46 -9.61 -12.79
CA GLN A 32 -2.34 -10.74 -11.86
C GLN A 32 -0.94 -11.41 -11.84
N ARG A 33 0.05 -10.84 -12.53
CA ARG A 33 1.36 -11.49 -12.78
C ARG A 33 2.19 -11.76 -11.52
N LEU A 34 1.88 -11.08 -10.40
CA LEU A 34 2.45 -11.41 -9.09
C LEU A 34 2.24 -12.89 -8.72
N PHE A 35 1.08 -13.45 -9.07
CA PHE A 35 0.70 -14.82 -8.71
C PHE A 35 1.11 -15.88 -9.76
N SER A 36 1.57 -15.46 -10.94
CA SER A 36 2.00 -16.38 -12.01
C SER A 36 3.51 -16.61 -12.06
N GLY A 37 4.29 -15.97 -11.18
CA GLY A 37 5.75 -16.09 -11.17
C GLY A 37 6.44 -15.33 -12.30
N GLU A 38 5.79 -14.31 -12.87
CA GLU A 38 6.32 -13.45 -13.93
C GLU A 38 6.50 -12.01 -13.41
N PRO A 39 7.38 -11.78 -12.40
CA PRO A 39 7.52 -10.49 -11.74
C PRO A 39 7.93 -9.36 -12.70
N GLU A 40 8.67 -9.67 -13.77
CA GLU A 40 9.08 -8.73 -14.80
C GLU A 40 7.91 -8.19 -15.65
N LYS A 41 6.75 -8.85 -15.61
CA LYS A 41 5.48 -8.39 -16.23
C LYS A 41 4.53 -7.78 -15.20
N PHE A 42 4.81 -7.95 -13.91
CA PHE A 42 4.04 -7.35 -12.83
C PHE A 42 4.59 -5.97 -12.47
N TYR A 43 5.89 -5.87 -12.24
CA TYR A 43 6.54 -4.66 -11.77
C TYR A 43 6.89 -3.72 -12.92
N MET A 44 6.69 -2.43 -12.69
CA MET A 44 7.19 -1.38 -13.57
C MET A 44 8.69 -1.18 -13.33
N TYR A 45 9.48 -1.37 -14.38
CA TYR A 45 10.92 -1.13 -14.33
C TYR A 45 11.26 0.34 -14.01
N VAL A 46 12.49 0.55 -13.56
CA VAL A 46 13.11 1.88 -13.41
C VAL A 46 14.14 2.09 -14.51
N ASP A 47 14.17 3.28 -15.12
CA ASP A 47 15.31 3.65 -15.94
C ASP A 47 16.49 3.96 -15.03
N ARG A 48 17.60 3.21 -15.20
CA ARG A 48 18.85 3.44 -14.47
C ARG A 48 19.93 3.86 -15.44
N TYR A 49 20.46 5.06 -15.22
CA TYR A 49 21.64 5.60 -15.90
C TYR A 49 22.80 5.64 -14.90
N PHE A 50 23.82 4.81 -15.11
CA PHE A 50 24.97 4.75 -14.21
C PHE A 50 26.21 4.27 -14.99
N ASP A 51 27.35 4.93 -14.79
CA ASP A 51 28.61 4.66 -15.51
C ASP A 51 28.39 4.51 -17.03
N ASP A 52 27.71 5.50 -17.64
CA ASP A 52 27.36 5.57 -19.07
C ASP A 52 26.52 4.39 -19.63
N LYS A 53 25.93 3.58 -18.75
CA LYS A 53 25.03 2.48 -19.12
C LYS A 53 23.59 2.82 -18.76
N HIS A 54 22.69 2.44 -19.66
CA HIS A 54 21.25 2.46 -19.44
C HIS A 54 20.76 1.02 -19.21
N THR A 55 20.09 0.78 -18.08
CA THR A 55 19.43 -0.50 -17.77
C THR A 55 18.00 -0.27 -17.28
N GLN A 56 17.16 -1.31 -17.40
CA GLN A 56 15.74 -1.28 -17.02
C GLN A 56 15.39 -2.45 -16.09
N PRO A 57 15.96 -2.51 -14.86
CA PRO A 57 15.63 -3.57 -13.91
C PRO A 57 14.17 -3.45 -13.45
N TRP A 58 13.44 -4.56 -13.54
CA TRP A 58 12.05 -4.65 -13.06
C TRP A 58 12.00 -4.64 -11.53
N GLU A 59 13.05 -5.13 -10.87
CA GLU A 59 13.22 -5.14 -9.41
C GLU A 59 13.14 -3.73 -8.85
N GLY A 60 13.44 -2.73 -9.70
CA GLY A 60 13.15 -1.33 -9.44
C GLY A 60 11.79 -1.10 -8.81
N GLY A 61 10.75 -1.78 -9.31
CA GLY A 61 9.36 -1.67 -8.87
C GLY A 61 8.99 -2.47 -7.62
N SER A 62 9.87 -3.29 -7.05
CA SER A 62 9.55 -4.10 -5.86
C SER A 62 9.78 -3.32 -4.56
N TYR A 63 9.11 -3.76 -3.48
CA TYR A 63 9.35 -3.22 -2.15
C TYR A 63 10.81 -3.43 -1.72
N GLY A 64 11.37 -2.47 -0.99
CA GLY A 64 12.72 -2.54 -0.46
C GLY A 64 13.83 -2.37 -1.48
N TYR A 65 13.49 -2.20 -2.77
CA TYR A 65 14.50 -1.91 -3.77
C TYR A 65 15.07 -0.52 -3.56
N VAL A 66 16.40 -0.44 -3.59
CA VAL A 66 17.12 0.81 -3.37
C VAL A 66 17.55 1.35 -4.73
N ARG A 67 16.91 2.44 -5.18
CA ARG A 67 16.77 2.78 -6.62
C ARG A 67 17.92 3.61 -7.21
N THR A 68 18.60 4.42 -6.40
CA THR A 68 19.57 5.41 -6.87
C THR A 68 21.00 4.97 -6.60
N SER A 69 21.73 4.60 -7.65
CA SER A 69 23.16 4.30 -7.56
C SER A 69 23.97 5.58 -7.37
N MET A 70 24.90 5.59 -6.42
CA MET A 70 25.86 6.67 -6.20
C MET A 70 27.25 6.09 -5.92
N ARG A 71 28.31 6.71 -6.44
CA ARG A 71 29.69 6.37 -6.07
C ARG A 71 30.08 7.07 -4.76
N LEU A 72 30.56 6.30 -3.80
CA LEU A 72 31.24 6.78 -2.60
C LEU A 72 32.66 6.17 -2.60
N GLY A 73 33.63 6.91 -3.13
CA GLY A 73 34.96 6.38 -3.40
C GLY A 73 34.92 5.29 -4.49
N ASP A 74 35.42 4.10 -4.15
CA ASP A 74 35.41 2.90 -4.99
C ASP A 74 34.11 2.08 -4.86
N GLN A 75 33.25 2.41 -3.91
CA GLN A 75 31.99 1.70 -3.66
C GLN A 75 30.81 2.31 -4.42
N VAL A 76 29.90 1.46 -4.87
CA VAL A 76 28.58 1.86 -5.37
C VAL A 76 27.56 1.61 -4.28
N ILE A 77 26.98 2.68 -3.74
CA ILE A 77 25.88 2.62 -2.77
C ILE A 77 24.55 2.88 -3.46
N GLN A 78 23.46 2.48 -2.81
CA GLN A 78 22.10 2.78 -3.26
C GLN A 78 21.39 3.66 -2.22
N THR A 79 20.73 4.75 -2.62
CA THR A 79 20.34 5.83 -1.69
C THR A 79 18.84 6.18 -1.61
N LYS A 80 17.95 5.38 -2.21
CA LYS A 80 16.50 5.65 -2.16
C LYS A 80 15.68 4.38 -2.03
N PHE A 81 15.20 4.11 -0.82
CA PHE A 81 14.33 2.97 -0.50
C PHE A 81 12.97 3.12 -1.17
N HIS A 82 12.37 1.99 -1.57
CA HIS A 82 11.05 1.94 -2.15
C HIS A 82 10.04 1.38 -1.15
N GLU A 83 9.15 2.25 -0.65
CA GLU A 83 8.20 1.95 0.45
C GLU A 83 6.93 1.20 -0.01
N GLY A 84 6.84 0.88 -1.30
CA GLY A 84 5.69 0.20 -1.89
C GLY A 84 6.05 -0.73 -3.06
N ILE A 85 5.09 -0.95 -3.94
CA ILE A 85 5.27 -1.68 -5.20
C ILE A 85 4.74 -0.86 -6.39
N ASP A 86 5.43 -0.90 -7.52
CA ASP A 86 5.02 -0.22 -8.75
C ASP A 86 4.48 -1.25 -9.73
N ILE A 87 3.16 -1.26 -9.95
CA ILE A 87 2.48 -2.27 -10.76
C ILE A 87 2.28 -1.72 -12.17
N ALA A 88 2.82 -2.42 -13.17
CA ALA A 88 2.77 -2.04 -14.57
C ALA A 88 1.34 -2.18 -15.17
N PRO A 89 0.94 -1.28 -16.08
CA PRO A 89 -0.32 -1.39 -16.82
C PRO A 89 -0.27 -2.57 -17.78
N ILE A 90 -1.41 -3.22 -17.95
CA ILE A 90 -1.61 -4.24 -19.00
C ILE A 90 -2.39 -3.69 -20.20
N LYS A 91 -2.97 -2.49 -20.10
CA LYS A 91 -3.77 -1.87 -21.17
C LYS A 91 -3.32 -0.44 -21.46
N ARG A 92 -3.16 -0.13 -22.74
CA ARG A 92 -2.82 1.22 -23.22
C ARG A 92 -3.65 1.60 -24.45
N ASP A 93 -3.94 2.90 -24.60
CA ASP A 93 -4.52 3.43 -25.83
C ASP A 93 -3.46 3.62 -26.94
N LYS A 94 -3.90 4.09 -28.11
CA LYS A 94 -3.01 4.35 -29.26
C LYS A 94 -1.94 5.43 -28.99
N ALA A 95 -2.17 6.32 -28.02
CA ALA A 95 -1.22 7.36 -27.62
C ALA A 95 -0.28 6.89 -26.48
N GLY A 96 -0.43 5.63 -26.05
CA GLY A 96 0.36 5.00 -24.99
C GLY A 96 -0.13 5.32 -23.58
N ASN A 97 -1.30 5.96 -23.40
CA ASN A 97 -1.83 6.26 -22.06
C ASN A 97 -2.32 4.97 -21.39
N PRO A 98 -2.04 4.78 -20.08
CA PRO A 98 -2.57 3.63 -19.34
C PRO A 98 -4.10 3.69 -19.21
N LEU A 99 -4.75 2.54 -19.38
CA LEU A 99 -6.21 2.39 -19.30
C LEU A 99 -6.67 1.60 -18.07
N ASP A 100 -5.73 0.98 -17.35
CA ASP A 100 -5.98 0.19 -16.16
C ASP A 100 -6.73 1.00 -15.09
N LEU A 101 -7.83 0.43 -14.60
CA LEU A 101 -8.51 0.93 -13.41
C LEU A 101 -7.70 0.54 -12.18
N VAL A 102 -7.69 1.45 -11.21
CA VAL A 102 -7.07 1.23 -9.90
C VAL A 102 -8.18 1.05 -8.87
N CYS A 103 -8.16 -0.09 -8.20
CA CYS A 103 -9.19 -0.52 -7.26
C CYS A 103 -8.63 -0.70 -5.84
N SER A 104 -9.50 -0.59 -4.84
CA SER A 104 -9.13 -0.84 -3.45
C SER A 104 -8.79 -2.31 -3.24
N ILE A 105 -7.69 -2.60 -2.55
CA ILE A 105 -7.21 -3.96 -2.30
C ILE A 105 -8.07 -4.74 -1.32
N ALA A 106 -8.87 -4.06 -0.49
CA ALA A 106 -9.72 -4.64 0.54
C ALA A 106 -10.86 -3.67 0.89
N GLU A 107 -11.79 -4.10 1.73
CA GLU A 107 -12.79 -3.19 2.27
C GLU A 107 -12.16 -2.10 3.16
N GLY A 108 -12.75 -0.90 3.18
CA GLY A 108 -12.28 0.19 4.01
C GLY A 108 -13.06 1.48 3.77
N LYS A 109 -12.42 2.60 4.09
CA LYS A 109 -12.97 3.94 3.90
C LYS A 109 -11.92 4.85 3.28
N VAL A 110 -12.33 5.69 2.33
CA VAL A 110 -11.44 6.72 1.76
C VAL A 110 -11.06 7.72 2.84
N ALA A 111 -9.81 7.66 3.29
CA ALA A 111 -9.27 8.47 4.37
C ALA A 111 -8.64 9.78 3.87
N TYR A 112 -8.12 9.78 2.64
CA TYR A 112 -7.49 10.95 2.06
C TYR A 112 -7.47 10.93 0.53
N ILE A 113 -7.48 12.12 -0.07
CA ILE A 113 -7.35 12.35 -1.51
C ILE A 113 -6.39 13.54 -1.74
N SER A 114 -5.34 13.32 -2.54
CA SER A 114 -4.57 14.38 -3.18
C SER A 114 -4.96 14.47 -4.65
N SER A 115 -5.66 15.53 -5.03
CA SER A 115 -6.12 15.74 -6.41
C SER A 115 -5.18 16.59 -7.27
N ILE A 116 -4.15 17.20 -6.65
CA ILE A 116 -3.21 18.12 -7.30
C ILE A 116 -1.88 17.41 -7.52
N SER A 117 -1.56 17.11 -8.79
CA SER A 117 -0.38 16.32 -9.17
C SER A 117 0.96 16.95 -8.79
N GLY A 118 1.04 18.28 -8.66
CA GLY A 118 2.29 18.99 -8.35
C GLY A 118 2.58 19.19 -6.86
N ARG A 119 1.75 18.66 -5.96
CA ARG A 119 1.92 18.85 -4.50
C ARG A 119 2.60 17.70 -3.78
N SER A 120 2.88 16.60 -4.49
CA SER A 120 3.48 15.39 -3.95
C SER A 120 4.31 14.68 -5.01
N ASN A 121 5.35 13.97 -4.59
CA ASN A 121 6.09 13.05 -5.45
C ASN A 121 5.21 11.89 -5.93
N TYR A 122 4.21 11.51 -5.15
CA TYR A 122 3.17 10.55 -5.54
C TYR A 122 2.23 11.06 -6.63
N GLY A 123 2.24 12.36 -6.93
CA GLY A 123 1.27 12.95 -7.83
C GLY A 123 -0.14 12.99 -7.24
N LYS A 124 -1.13 12.57 -8.03
CA LYS A 124 -2.48 12.35 -7.52
C LYS A 124 -2.53 10.99 -6.83
N TYR A 125 -3.07 10.95 -5.62
CA TYR A 125 -3.15 9.71 -4.85
C TYR A 125 -4.35 9.65 -3.93
N VAL A 126 -4.74 8.43 -3.57
CA VAL A 126 -5.81 8.11 -2.63
C VAL A 126 -5.23 7.29 -1.48
N VAL A 127 -5.71 7.51 -0.26
CA VAL A 127 -5.43 6.63 0.89
C VAL A 127 -6.73 6.03 1.38
N ILE A 128 -6.75 4.71 1.53
CA ILE A 128 -7.84 3.97 2.15
C ILE A 128 -7.40 3.55 3.55
N GLU A 129 -8.25 3.80 4.54
CA GLU A 129 -8.12 3.25 5.89
C GLU A 129 -8.93 1.95 5.98
N HIS A 130 -8.24 0.89 6.36
CA HIS A 130 -8.79 -0.43 6.64
C HIS A 130 -8.80 -0.67 8.14
N ASN A 131 -9.75 -1.46 8.61
CA ASN A 131 -9.75 -1.98 9.98
C ASN A 131 -9.31 -3.44 9.96
N TRP A 132 -8.01 -3.68 10.12
CA TRP A 132 -7.43 -5.02 10.17
C TRP A 132 -6.93 -5.28 11.58
N ASP A 133 -7.31 -6.41 12.16
CA ASP A 133 -6.92 -6.77 13.52
C ASP A 133 -7.29 -5.72 14.58
N ASN A 134 -8.48 -5.11 14.46
CA ASN A 134 -8.94 -3.97 15.28
C ASN A 134 -7.98 -2.77 15.29
N SER A 135 -7.15 -2.65 14.23
CA SER A 135 -6.15 -1.61 14.08
C SER A 135 -6.28 -0.93 12.72
N PRO A 136 -6.06 0.39 12.65
CA PRO A 136 -6.08 1.09 11.38
C PRO A 136 -4.82 0.74 10.58
N VAL A 137 -5.02 0.17 9.40
CA VAL A 137 -3.99 -0.07 8.38
C VAL A 137 -4.34 0.74 7.14
N TYR A 138 -3.35 1.33 6.48
CA TYR A 138 -3.59 2.23 5.36
C TYR A 138 -3.07 1.61 4.07
N SER A 139 -3.81 1.77 2.97
CA SER A 139 -3.26 1.54 1.64
C SER A 139 -3.23 2.84 0.84
N LEU A 140 -2.12 3.10 0.15
CA LEU A 140 -1.91 4.30 -0.66
C LEU A 140 -1.82 3.91 -2.14
N TYR A 141 -2.53 4.64 -3.00
CA TYR A 141 -2.60 4.40 -4.45
C TYR A 141 -2.20 5.68 -5.18
N ALA A 142 -1.02 5.68 -5.78
CA ALA A 142 -0.40 6.88 -6.35
C ALA A 142 -0.27 6.87 -7.86
N HIS A 143 0.24 8.00 -8.39
CA HIS A 143 0.46 8.28 -9.81
C HIS A 143 -0.82 8.27 -10.65
N LEU A 144 -1.98 8.47 -10.03
CA LEU A 144 -3.27 8.37 -10.69
C LEU A 144 -3.43 9.46 -11.76
N ALA A 145 -4.12 9.12 -12.85
CA ALA A 145 -4.53 10.11 -13.84
C ALA A 145 -5.75 10.88 -13.34
N ASP A 146 -6.74 10.14 -12.84
CA ASP A 146 -8.03 10.64 -12.35
C ASP A 146 -8.46 9.86 -11.11
N ILE A 147 -9.22 10.51 -10.23
CA ILE A 147 -9.76 9.95 -8.99
C ILE A 147 -11.28 10.05 -9.08
N THR A 148 -11.97 8.93 -8.84
CA THR A 148 -13.43 8.81 -8.99
C THR A 148 -14.15 8.66 -7.66
N CYS A 149 -13.46 8.22 -6.60
CA CYS A 149 -14.00 8.16 -5.25
C CYS A 149 -13.99 9.53 -4.56
N LYS A 150 -14.74 9.65 -3.46
CA LYS A 150 -14.81 10.84 -2.61
C LYS A 150 -14.30 10.53 -1.20
N LEU A 151 -13.87 11.58 -0.51
CA LEU A 151 -13.46 11.47 0.89
C LEU A 151 -14.60 10.90 1.73
N ASN A 152 -14.27 9.98 2.64
CA ASN A 152 -15.19 9.22 3.51
C ASN A 152 -16.08 8.18 2.81
N ASP A 153 -15.96 7.97 1.50
CA ASP A 153 -16.69 6.89 0.85
C ASP A 153 -16.32 5.53 1.49
N PRO A 154 -17.31 4.69 1.86
CA PRO A 154 -17.04 3.30 2.13
C PRO A 154 -16.66 2.61 0.82
N VAL A 155 -15.62 1.79 0.84
CA VAL A 155 -15.16 1.03 -0.33
C VAL A 155 -15.16 -0.45 0.00
N SER A 156 -15.70 -1.26 -0.91
CA SER A 156 -15.52 -2.71 -0.88
C SER A 156 -14.22 -3.09 -1.56
N LYS A 157 -13.74 -4.31 -1.30
CA LYS A 157 -12.66 -4.93 -2.08
C LYS A 157 -12.97 -4.84 -3.58
N GLY A 158 -12.03 -4.34 -4.37
CA GLY A 158 -12.19 -4.19 -5.82
C GLY A 158 -12.99 -2.97 -6.27
N ALA A 159 -13.46 -2.11 -5.36
CA ALA A 159 -14.12 -0.87 -5.73
C ALA A 159 -13.15 0.07 -6.45
N VAL A 160 -13.59 0.68 -7.56
CA VAL A 160 -12.77 1.57 -8.39
C VAL A 160 -12.51 2.89 -7.66
N LEU A 161 -11.23 3.21 -7.47
CA LEU A 161 -10.76 4.46 -6.86
C LEU A 161 -10.42 5.51 -7.91
N GLY A 162 -9.99 5.06 -9.08
CA GLY A 162 -9.59 5.93 -10.18
C GLY A 162 -8.97 5.16 -11.32
N ARG A 163 -8.20 5.89 -12.15
CA ARG A 163 -7.49 5.32 -13.30
C ARG A 163 -5.99 5.53 -13.14
N MET A 164 -5.22 4.51 -13.51
CA MET A 164 -3.77 4.58 -13.53
C MET A 164 -3.31 5.75 -14.40
N GLY A 165 -2.22 6.40 -13.99
CA GLY A 165 -1.64 7.51 -14.72
C GLY A 165 -0.12 7.51 -14.65
N TYR A 166 0.42 8.71 -14.77
CA TYR A 166 1.84 9.00 -14.71
C TYR A 166 2.05 10.37 -14.06
N THR A 167 1.22 10.73 -13.07
CA THR A 167 1.37 11.98 -12.32
C THR A 167 2.43 11.83 -11.23
N GLY A 168 3.02 12.94 -10.78
CA GLY A 168 4.06 12.92 -9.75
C GLY A 168 5.46 13.10 -10.32
N GLU A 169 6.44 13.01 -9.45
CA GLU A 169 7.83 13.35 -9.79
C GLU A 169 8.49 12.22 -10.58
N GLY A 170 9.06 12.54 -11.75
CA GLY A 170 9.89 11.60 -12.52
C GLY A 170 9.15 10.46 -13.20
N ILE A 171 7.81 10.47 -13.25
CA ILE A 171 7.02 9.44 -13.92
C ILE A 171 6.68 9.89 -15.35
N THR A 172 7.03 9.05 -16.32
CA THR A 172 6.74 9.28 -17.75
C THR A 172 5.56 8.43 -18.20
N ARG A 173 4.96 8.76 -19.35
CA ARG A 173 3.86 7.97 -19.92
C ARG A 173 4.25 6.51 -20.13
N VAL A 174 5.46 6.26 -20.63
CA VAL A 174 5.99 4.90 -20.85
C VAL A 174 6.15 4.17 -19.52
N ARG A 175 6.62 4.88 -18.48
CA ARG A 175 6.76 4.35 -17.12
C ARG A 175 5.50 4.50 -16.25
N ALA A 176 4.33 4.70 -16.85
CA ALA A 176 3.08 4.73 -16.12
C ALA A 176 2.91 3.44 -15.29
N HIS A 177 2.46 3.58 -14.04
CA HIS A 177 2.19 2.50 -13.11
C HIS A 177 1.24 3.01 -12.02
N VAL A 178 0.68 2.09 -11.23
CA VAL A 178 0.15 2.43 -9.91
C VAL A 178 1.21 2.10 -8.88
N HIS A 179 1.53 3.06 -8.02
CA HIS A 179 2.33 2.80 -6.83
C HIS A 179 1.38 2.45 -5.70
N LEU A 180 1.55 1.27 -5.11
CA LEU A 180 0.75 0.75 -4.01
C LEU A 180 1.62 0.58 -2.76
N GLU A 181 1.15 1.11 -1.64
CA GLU A 181 1.70 0.82 -0.31
C GLU A 181 0.63 0.16 0.58
N ILE A 182 1.07 -0.64 1.54
CA ILE A 182 0.33 -1.00 2.75
C ILE A 182 1.18 -0.48 3.91
N ALA A 183 0.63 0.40 4.74
CA ALA A 183 1.40 1.17 5.69
C ALA A 183 0.70 1.32 7.04
N LEU A 184 1.52 1.53 8.07
CA LEU A 184 1.08 2.03 9.37
C LEU A 184 1.29 3.55 9.43
N LYS A 185 0.36 4.26 10.08
CA LYS A 185 0.52 5.69 10.33
C LYS A 185 1.37 5.91 11.58
N LEU A 186 2.49 6.61 11.41
CA LEU A 186 3.46 6.83 12.49
C LEU A 186 2.92 7.76 13.60
N SER A 187 2.17 8.79 13.23
CA SER A 187 1.62 9.75 14.18
C SER A 187 0.26 10.29 13.76
N GLY A 188 -0.67 10.38 14.72
CA GLY A 188 -1.92 11.13 14.56
C GLY A 188 -1.75 12.66 14.58
N ARG A 189 -0.56 13.16 14.89
CA ARG A 189 -0.23 14.59 15.05
C ARG A 189 0.91 15.05 14.14
N PHE A 190 1.18 14.32 13.06
CA PHE A 190 2.25 14.66 12.13
C PHE A 190 2.14 16.10 11.61
N SER A 191 0.92 16.58 11.39
CA SER A 191 0.65 17.95 10.92
C SER A 191 1.11 19.03 11.89
N GLU A 192 1.21 18.74 13.19
CA GLU A 192 1.70 19.67 14.21
C GLU A 192 3.24 19.76 14.19
N TRP A 193 3.91 18.66 13.81
CA TRP A 193 5.36 18.58 13.75
C TRP A 193 5.94 19.04 12.41
N ALA A 194 5.27 18.73 11.30
CA ALA A 194 5.80 18.95 9.96
C ALA A 194 5.72 20.43 9.52
N PRO A 195 6.78 20.99 8.92
CA PRO A 195 6.74 22.33 8.34
C PRO A 195 5.63 22.46 7.28
N LYS A 196 4.85 23.56 7.34
CA LYS A 196 3.71 23.77 6.43
C LYS A 196 4.10 23.74 4.95
N GLN A 197 5.30 24.19 4.61
CA GLN A 197 5.84 24.21 3.25
C GLN A 197 6.06 22.81 2.68
N LEU A 198 6.24 21.81 3.57
CA LEU A 198 6.47 20.42 3.22
C LEU A 198 5.24 19.53 3.41
N ASN A 199 4.13 20.10 3.92
CA ASN A 199 2.97 19.30 4.31
C ASN A 199 1.63 19.84 3.77
N TYR A 200 1.40 19.63 2.47
CA TYR A 200 0.08 19.82 1.86
C TYR A 200 -0.94 18.75 2.23
N HIS A 201 -0.52 17.69 2.93
CA HIS A 201 -1.27 16.43 3.05
C HIS A 201 -1.71 16.11 4.48
N GLY A 202 -1.43 17.01 5.43
CA GLY A 202 -1.76 16.81 6.83
C GLY A 202 -1.14 15.51 7.36
N ASN A 203 -1.96 14.66 7.97
CA ASN A 203 -1.50 13.39 8.54
C ASN A 203 -1.33 12.25 7.51
N PHE A 204 -1.62 12.51 6.23
CA PHE A 204 -1.48 11.54 5.13
C PHE A 204 -0.34 11.93 4.17
N ASN A 205 0.63 12.68 4.70
CA ASN A 205 1.93 12.85 4.06
C ASN A 205 2.66 11.51 4.04
N GLY A 206 3.34 11.18 2.94
CA GLY A 206 4.14 9.95 2.81
C GLY A 206 5.13 9.76 3.94
N MET A 207 5.74 10.85 4.42
CA MET A 207 6.68 10.80 5.56
C MET A 207 6.04 10.32 6.88
N ASN A 208 4.71 10.25 6.96
CA ASN A 208 3.97 9.75 8.12
C ASN A 208 3.43 8.33 7.93
N LEU A 209 3.69 7.72 6.78
CA LEU A 209 3.28 6.35 6.45
C LEU A 209 4.52 5.48 6.39
N ALA A 210 4.56 4.43 7.21
CA ALA A 210 5.63 3.45 7.18
C ALA A 210 5.13 2.21 6.42
N GLY A 211 5.64 2.05 5.20
CA GLY A 211 5.29 0.94 4.32
C GLY A 211 5.77 -0.42 4.83
N ALA A 212 5.07 -1.47 4.40
CA ALA A 212 5.42 -2.87 4.56
C ALA A 212 5.52 -3.55 3.19
N ASP A 213 6.13 -4.74 3.14
CA ASP A 213 6.24 -5.52 1.91
C ASP A 213 4.87 -5.99 1.41
N VAL A 214 4.30 -5.21 0.50
CA VAL A 214 2.97 -5.43 -0.08
C VAL A 214 2.91 -6.74 -0.85
N ALA A 215 3.88 -6.98 -1.73
CA ALA A 215 3.90 -8.16 -2.58
C ALA A 215 4.10 -9.44 -1.76
N GLY A 216 5.02 -9.40 -0.79
CA GLY A 216 5.21 -10.48 0.16
C GLY A 216 3.94 -10.79 0.95
N TYR A 217 3.20 -9.76 1.40
CA TYR A 217 1.94 -9.97 2.10
C TYR A 217 0.88 -10.62 1.21
N PHE A 218 0.70 -10.15 -0.03
CA PHE A 218 -0.22 -10.77 -0.99
C PHE A 218 0.09 -12.26 -1.23
N LEU A 219 1.37 -12.60 -1.40
CA LEU A 219 1.81 -13.98 -1.62
C LEU A 219 1.58 -14.86 -0.39
N ALA A 220 1.96 -14.36 0.79
CA ALA A 220 1.79 -15.08 2.06
C ALA A 220 0.30 -15.28 2.40
N HIS A 221 -0.53 -14.25 2.20
CA HIS A 221 -1.97 -14.31 2.41
C HIS A 221 -2.67 -15.24 1.40
N LYS A 222 -2.21 -15.28 0.14
CA LYS A 222 -2.72 -16.25 -0.84
C LYS A 222 -2.43 -17.70 -0.42
N ALA A 223 -1.27 -17.95 0.16
CA ALA A 223 -0.89 -19.26 0.67
C ALA A 223 -1.63 -19.63 1.97
N ASN A 224 -1.91 -18.64 2.82
CA ASN A 224 -2.68 -18.80 4.05
C ASN A 224 -3.68 -17.65 4.23
N PRO A 225 -4.95 -17.82 3.79
CA PRO A 225 -5.98 -16.78 3.90
C PRO A 225 -6.37 -16.39 5.33
N ASN A 226 -5.90 -17.11 6.35
CA ASN A 226 -6.09 -16.77 7.76
C ASN A 226 -4.89 -15.97 8.33
N LEU A 227 -3.86 -15.69 7.52
CA LEU A 227 -2.71 -14.90 7.95
C LEU A 227 -3.13 -13.44 8.13
N THR A 228 -3.20 -13.03 9.40
CA THR A 228 -3.46 -11.62 9.74
C THR A 228 -2.27 -10.74 9.35
N PHE A 229 -2.52 -9.44 9.15
CA PHE A 229 -1.45 -8.50 8.81
C PHE A 229 -0.46 -8.34 9.97
N SER A 230 -0.95 -8.33 11.21
CA SER A 230 -0.09 -8.29 12.41
C SER A 230 0.85 -9.50 12.51
N GLN A 231 0.37 -10.72 12.22
CA GLN A 231 1.22 -11.92 12.16
C GLN A 231 2.27 -11.81 11.05
N TYR A 232 1.90 -11.25 9.89
CA TYR A 232 2.85 -11.04 8.81
C TYR A 232 3.97 -10.08 9.21
N LEU A 233 3.64 -8.93 9.81
CA LEU A 233 4.63 -7.98 10.31
C LEU A 233 5.54 -8.61 11.38
N ALA A 234 4.98 -9.41 12.29
CA ALA A 234 5.72 -10.09 13.36
C ALA A 234 6.63 -11.21 12.84
N SER A 235 6.50 -11.64 11.58
CA SER A 235 7.36 -12.65 10.96
C SER A 235 8.74 -12.11 10.58
N TYR A 236 8.89 -10.79 10.46
CA TYR A 236 10.17 -10.16 10.16
C TYR A 236 11.10 -10.20 11.38
N PRO A 237 12.41 -10.48 11.19
CA PRO A 237 13.36 -10.40 12.28
C PRO A 237 13.44 -8.97 12.82
N ALA A 238 13.42 -8.83 14.15
CA ALA A 238 13.63 -7.55 14.80
C ALA A 238 15.10 -7.12 14.61
N TYR A 239 15.33 -6.12 13.76
CA TYR A 239 16.69 -5.61 13.49
C TYR A 239 17.21 -4.69 14.59
N TYR A 240 16.33 -3.97 15.28
CA TYR A 240 16.68 -3.13 16.42
C TYR A 240 15.55 -3.16 17.47
N LYS A 241 15.94 -3.06 18.75
CA LYS A 241 15.06 -2.91 19.90
C LYS A 241 15.58 -1.73 20.70
N VAL A 242 14.72 -0.74 20.94
CA VAL A 242 15.04 0.46 21.72
C VAL A 242 14.67 0.23 23.18
#